data_AF-A0A929D4L4-F1
#
_entry.id   AF-A0A929D4L4-F1
#
_cell.length_a   1.000
_cell.length_b   1.000
_cell.length_c   1.000
_cell.angle_alpha   90.00
_cell.angle_beta   90.00
_cell.angle_gamma   90.00
#
_symmetry.space_group_name_H-M   'P 1'
#
loop_
_entity.id
_entity.type
_entity.pdbx_description
1 polymer ?
#
loop_
_entity_poly.entity_id
_entity_poly.type
_entity_poly.pdbx_seq_one_letter_code
_entity_poly.pdbx_strand_id
1 'polypeptide(L)'
;MKCLLILIFVFFTGCGVPEESDHVSTESGNLILSASHGGGGSAWGFAGCESCHPMSVIHEGAENVRQMVKEKGFKTCMGCHGDNGTGKKRPCVICHNMPDMPYQSGGHSHNFVSGASERLTDGECLVCHDASDMNGVFNLERDLTLFGDVQGVLFPYQSETDFCLRCHNRDHQQAGFEMSGLSFDDPLVAMEDNYSHTDYHGFLNSSGMGTYAGLRDGYRYGSVVKCSDCHSLHGTDNEALIIDNSVDGAGSLDPDLRDGSYTVDTAGGDFSQLCVLCHNMETIIDSGDVDTGNGLSGVHEVGIDCRPCHTHGEAVQSGL
;
A
#
# COMPACT_ATOMS: atom_id res chain seq x y z
N MET A 1 -52.11 50.56 31.09
CA MET A 1 -51.81 49.83 29.85
C MET A 1 -50.54 50.39 29.23
N LYS A 2 -49.40 49.73 29.41
CA LYS A 2 -48.16 49.98 28.65
C LYS A 2 -47.69 48.61 28.15
N CYS A 3 -47.90 48.36 26.86
CA CYS A 3 -47.43 47.16 26.18
C CYS A 3 -45.91 47.26 26.01
N LEU A 4 -45.18 46.41 26.73
CA LEU A 4 -43.78 46.11 26.49
C LEU A 4 -43.75 44.84 25.64
N LEU A 5 -43.50 44.98 24.33
CA LEU A 5 -43.26 43.84 23.45
C LEU A 5 -41.76 43.82 23.14
N ILE A 6 -41.09 42.86 23.77
CA ILE A 6 -39.66 42.58 23.65
C ILE A 6 -39.44 41.91 22.29
N LEU A 7 -38.73 42.58 21.38
CA LEU A 7 -38.16 41.96 20.20
C LEU A 7 -36.99 41.07 20.64
N ILE A 8 -37.18 39.75 20.55
CA ILE A 8 -36.09 38.78 20.65
C ILE A 8 -35.35 38.81 19.31
N PHE A 9 -34.24 39.53 19.24
CA PHE A 9 -33.23 39.34 18.20
C PHE A 9 -32.48 38.05 18.53
N VAL A 10 -32.84 36.96 17.84
CA VAL A 10 -32.01 35.76 17.78
C VAL A 10 -30.76 36.14 17.00
N PHE A 11 -29.65 36.36 17.71
CA PHE A 11 -28.34 36.38 17.10
C PHE A 11 -28.08 34.99 16.54
N PHE A 12 -28.19 34.84 15.22
CA PHE A 12 -27.41 33.85 14.50
C PHE A 12 -25.94 34.24 14.72
N THR A 13 -25.33 33.65 15.74
CA THR A 13 -23.87 33.55 15.80
C THR A 13 -23.48 32.71 14.60
N GLY A 14 -23.15 33.39 13.50
CA GLY A 14 -22.45 32.78 12.39
C GLY A 14 -21.23 32.08 12.97
N CYS A 15 -21.16 30.77 12.74
CA CYS A 15 -19.94 30.02 12.93
C CYS A 15 -18.85 30.75 12.17
N GLY A 16 -17.93 31.40 12.91
CA GLY A 16 -16.72 31.90 12.32
C GLY A 16 -16.06 30.74 11.60
N VAL A 17 -15.79 30.92 10.32
CA VAL A 17 -14.93 30.01 9.55
C VAL A 17 -13.60 30.01 10.29
N PRO A 18 -13.18 28.91 10.93
CA PRO A 18 -11.81 28.83 11.42
C PRO A 18 -10.91 28.91 10.18
N GLU A 19 -9.87 29.73 10.28
CA GLU A 19 -8.73 29.66 9.35
C GLU A 19 -8.34 28.20 9.11
N GLU A 20 -8.04 27.88 7.85
CA GLU A 20 -7.49 26.59 7.41
C GLU A 20 -6.44 26.14 8.41
N SER A 21 -6.83 25.16 9.21
CA SER A 21 -5.93 24.46 10.07
C SER A 21 -6.08 23.01 9.73
N ASP A 22 -5.14 22.55 8.89
CA ASP A 22 -4.79 21.15 8.67
C ASP A 22 -4.33 20.55 10.00
N HIS A 23 -5.26 20.42 10.92
CA HIS A 23 -5.01 19.78 12.19
C HIS A 23 -5.32 18.30 11.98
N VAL A 24 -4.27 17.55 11.67
CA VAL A 24 -4.23 16.08 11.79
C VAL A 24 -4.00 15.75 13.26
N SER A 25 -4.76 14.81 13.82
CA SER A 25 -4.55 14.36 15.19
C SER A 25 -3.14 13.76 15.32
N THR A 26 -2.33 14.26 16.25
CA THR A 26 -1.02 13.65 16.56
C THR A 26 -1.15 12.32 17.31
N GLU A 27 -2.33 12.01 17.84
CA GLU A 27 -2.61 10.78 18.60
C GLU A 27 -3.13 9.66 17.70
N SER A 28 -4.01 9.99 16.74
CA SER A 28 -4.66 8.99 15.87
C SER A 28 -4.28 9.11 14.40
N GLY A 29 -3.53 10.15 14.00
CA GLY A 29 -3.14 10.41 12.61
C GLY A 29 -4.29 10.71 11.64
N ASN A 30 -5.53 10.83 12.13
CA ASN A 30 -6.72 11.13 11.33
C ASN A 30 -6.95 12.65 11.16
N LEU A 31 -7.64 13.04 10.09
CA LEU A 31 -8.18 14.39 9.92
C LEU A 31 -9.25 14.67 10.99
N ILE A 32 -8.96 15.61 11.89
CA ILE A 32 -9.59 15.74 13.21
C ILE A 32 -11.11 15.60 13.22
N LEU A 33 -11.57 14.62 14.01
CA LEU A 33 -12.72 14.74 14.89
C LEU A 33 -12.24 14.31 16.28
N SER A 34 -12.21 15.25 17.23
CA SER A 34 -11.93 14.95 18.63
C SER A 34 -13.20 15.15 19.45
N ALA A 35 -13.16 14.88 20.76
CA ALA A 35 -14.29 15.13 21.65
C ALA A 35 -14.75 16.60 21.68
N SER A 36 -13.99 17.56 21.11
CA SER A 36 -14.40 18.96 20.94
C SER A 36 -15.08 19.25 19.59
N HIS A 37 -15.31 18.24 18.75
CA HIS A 37 -15.93 18.40 17.43
C HIS A 37 -17.38 18.91 17.55
N GLY A 38 -17.69 19.97 16.79
CA GLY A 38 -18.89 20.80 16.98
C GLY A 38 -18.76 21.66 18.25
N GLY A 39 -19.31 22.88 18.27
CA GLY A 39 -19.17 23.78 19.42
C GLY A 39 -19.49 23.07 20.74
N GLY A 40 -18.48 22.89 21.60
CA GLY A 40 -18.59 22.16 22.87
C GLY A 40 -18.70 20.63 22.80
N GLY A 41 -18.24 20.00 21.71
CA GLY A 41 -18.36 18.54 21.50
C GLY A 41 -19.74 18.10 21.00
N SER A 42 -20.58 19.04 20.56
CA SER A 42 -21.97 18.77 20.15
C SER A 42 -22.12 17.89 18.92
N ALA A 43 -21.08 17.75 18.10
CA ALA A 43 -21.07 16.85 16.96
C ALA A 43 -20.40 15.50 17.28
N TRP A 44 -19.72 15.36 18.42
CA TRP A 44 -19.05 14.12 18.81
C TRP A 44 -20.05 12.99 19.08
N GLY A 45 -19.76 11.79 18.56
CA GLY A 45 -20.66 10.63 18.63
C GLY A 45 -21.87 10.70 17.72
N PHE A 46 -21.97 11.73 16.86
CA PHE A 46 -23.08 11.86 15.90
C PHE A 46 -22.69 11.27 14.54
N ALA A 47 -23.52 10.34 14.03
CA ALA A 47 -23.24 9.67 12.77
C ALA A 47 -23.83 10.37 11.53
N GLY A 48 -24.78 11.30 11.70
CA GLY A 48 -25.45 12.01 10.60
C GLY A 48 -24.71 13.29 10.23
N CYS A 49 -23.57 13.18 9.56
CA CYS A 49 -22.70 14.30 9.19
C CYS A 49 -23.47 15.41 8.45
N GLU A 50 -24.44 15.05 7.61
CA GLU A 50 -25.28 15.95 6.82
C GLU A 50 -26.13 16.92 7.66
N SER A 51 -26.39 16.58 8.92
CA SER A 51 -27.17 17.44 9.82
C SER A 51 -26.40 18.68 10.24
N CYS A 52 -25.06 18.63 10.18
CA CYS A 52 -24.17 19.73 10.54
C CYS A 52 -23.36 20.26 9.35
N HIS A 53 -23.16 19.44 8.32
CA HIS A 53 -22.31 19.74 7.16
C HIS A 53 -23.11 19.72 5.86
N PRO A 54 -23.66 20.86 5.41
CA PRO A 54 -24.44 20.88 4.18
C PRO A 54 -23.57 20.75 2.93
N MET A 55 -23.99 19.90 1.98
CA MET A 55 -23.28 19.64 0.71
C MET A 55 -22.94 20.91 -0.09
N SER A 56 -23.74 21.97 0.08
CA SER A 56 -23.53 23.26 -0.58
C SER A 56 -22.24 23.96 -0.14
N VAL A 57 -21.69 23.64 1.03
CA VAL A 57 -20.52 24.34 1.61
C VAL A 57 -19.37 23.41 2.00
N ILE A 58 -19.56 22.09 2.07
CA ILE A 58 -18.44 21.18 2.36
C ILE A 58 -17.41 21.19 1.23
N HIS A 59 -16.13 21.18 1.61
CA HIS A 59 -14.98 21.07 0.69
C HIS A 59 -15.00 22.06 -0.48
N GLU A 60 -15.44 23.30 -0.27
CA GLU A 60 -15.49 24.33 -1.33
C GLU A 60 -14.12 24.59 -1.99
N GLY A 61 -13.01 24.41 -1.23
CA GLY A 61 -11.64 24.48 -1.74
C GLY A 61 -11.05 23.15 -2.27
N ALA A 62 -11.79 22.03 -2.17
CA ALA A 62 -11.31 20.70 -2.53
C ALA A 62 -12.35 19.95 -3.40
N GLU A 63 -12.53 20.41 -4.64
CA GLU A 63 -13.64 19.96 -5.50
C GLU A 63 -13.62 18.45 -5.78
N ASN A 64 -12.45 17.80 -5.87
CA ASN A 64 -12.35 16.34 -6.04
C ASN A 64 -12.97 15.59 -4.85
N VAL A 65 -12.62 15.99 -3.62
CA VAL A 65 -13.17 15.41 -2.39
C VAL A 65 -14.67 15.71 -2.30
N ARG A 66 -15.06 16.94 -2.63
CA ARG A 66 -16.47 17.34 -2.67
C ARG A 66 -17.27 16.48 -3.65
N GLN A 67 -16.75 16.25 -4.85
CA GLN A 67 -17.39 15.43 -5.86
C GLN A 67 -17.53 13.98 -5.40
N MET A 68 -16.49 13.41 -4.78
CA MET A 68 -16.56 12.09 -4.16
C MET A 68 -17.68 12.01 -3.11
N VAL A 69 -17.80 12.99 -2.21
CA VAL A 69 -18.86 13.02 -1.19
C VAL A 69 -20.25 13.20 -1.83
N LYS A 70 -20.38 13.97 -2.92
CA LYS A 70 -21.64 14.10 -3.68
C LYS A 70 -22.06 12.77 -4.29
N GLU A 71 -21.12 12.03 -4.88
CA GLU A 71 -21.39 10.79 -5.60
C GLU A 71 -21.60 9.59 -4.66
N LYS A 72 -20.72 9.44 -3.68
CA LYS A 72 -20.66 8.28 -2.79
C LYS A 72 -21.39 8.51 -1.45
N GLY A 73 -21.77 9.76 -1.17
CA GLY A 73 -22.58 10.17 -0.01
C GLY A 73 -21.79 10.34 1.29
N PHE A 74 -22.44 10.86 2.34
CA PHE A 74 -21.83 11.17 3.65
C PHE A 74 -21.20 9.99 4.39
N LYS A 75 -21.39 8.75 3.91
CA LYS A 75 -20.69 7.57 4.46
C LYS A 75 -19.18 7.65 4.22
N THR A 76 -18.72 8.37 3.20
CA THR A 76 -17.29 8.59 2.92
C THR A 76 -16.61 9.44 3.98
N CYS A 77 -17.35 10.29 4.69
CA CYS A 77 -16.78 11.21 5.68
C CYS A 77 -16.00 10.46 6.76
N MET A 78 -16.52 9.32 7.25
CA MET A 78 -15.83 8.53 8.27
C MET A 78 -14.61 7.76 7.75
N GLY A 79 -14.49 7.57 6.43
CA GLY A 79 -13.29 6.99 5.83
C GLY A 79 -12.09 7.90 6.05
N CYS A 80 -12.27 9.21 5.81
CA CYS A 80 -11.21 10.22 5.89
C CYS A 80 -11.07 10.86 7.28
N HIS A 81 -12.18 11.16 7.95
CA HIS A 81 -12.19 11.92 9.21
C HIS A 81 -12.21 11.03 10.47
N GLY A 82 -12.19 9.71 10.30
CA GLY A 82 -12.37 8.75 11.39
C GLY A 82 -13.83 8.62 11.84
N ASP A 83 -14.05 7.85 12.91
CA ASP A 83 -15.38 7.42 13.33
C ASP A 83 -16.22 8.49 14.05
N ASN A 84 -15.69 9.70 14.25
CA ASN A 84 -16.31 10.77 15.04
C ASN A 84 -16.71 10.35 16.46
N GLY A 85 -16.01 9.39 17.08
CA GLY A 85 -16.36 8.86 18.41
C GLY A 85 -17.63 8.02 18.44
N THR A 86 -18.15 7.62 17.27
CA THR A 86 -19.34 6.76 17.18
C THR A 86 -19.02 5.28 17.41
N GLY A 87 -17.74 4.89 17.38
CA GLY A 87 -17.30 3.49 17.41
C GLY A 87 -17.63 2.72 16.13
N LYS A 88 -18.10 3.39 15.07
CA LYS A 88 -18.41 2.75 13.79
C LYS A 88 -17.12 2.46 13.03
N LYS A 89 -17.11 1.33 12.33
CA LYS A 89 -16.00 0.97 11.43
C LYS A 89 -15.86 2.01 10.33
N ARG A 90 -14.61 2.41 10.04
CA ARG A 90 -14.28 3.35 8.96
C ARG A 90 -14.47 2.63 7.61
N PRO A 91 -15.29 3.15 6.69
CA PRO A 91 -15.43 2.57 5.37
C PRO A 91 -14.32 3.12 4.47
N CYS A 92 -13.23 2.39 4.31
CA CYS A 92 -12.11 2.75 3.44
C CYS A 92 -12.48 2.46 1.98
N VAL A 93 -12.94 1.24 1.67
CA VAL A 93 -13.23 0.75 0.31
C VAL A 93 -14.37 1.49 -0.38
N ILE A 94 -15.23 2.21 0.34
CA ILE A 94 -16.21 3.09 -0.29
C ILE A 94 -15.53 4.25 -1.03
N CYS A 95 -14.48 4.83 -0.44
CA CYS A 95 -13.67 5.86 -1.09
C CYS A 95 -12.68 5.22 -2.06
N HIS A 96 -12.17 4.06 -1.65
CA HIS A 96 -11.01 3.38 -2.22
C HIS A 96 -11.34 2.23 -3.18
N ASN A 97 -12.53 2.26 -3.81
CA ASN A 97 -12.88 1.37 -4.91
C ASN A 97 -12.62 2.06 -6.25
N MET A 98 -11.76 1.44 -7.07
CA MET A 98 -11.47 1.70 -8.49
C MET A 98 -12.28 2.82 -9.19
N PRO A 99 -11.62 3.74 -9.93
CA PRO A 99 -10.21 3.69 -10.37
C PRO A 99 -9.22 4.44 -9.46
N ASP A 100 -9.68 5.02 -8.35
CA ASP A 100 -8.92 6.03 -7.59
C ASP A 100 -7.90 5.46 -6.58
N MET A 101 -7.53 4.17 -6.67
CA MET A 101 -6.71 3.46 -5.68
C MET A 101 -5.72 2.47 -6.28
N PRO A 102 -4.65 2.10 -5.53
CA PRO A 102 -3.82 0.98 -5.92
C PRO A 102 -4.69 -0.26 -6.10
N TYR A 103 -4.40 -0.97 -7.19
CA TYR A 103 -5.25 -1.99 -7.74
C TYR A 103 -5.28 -3.21 -6.80
N GLN A 104 -6.49 -3.64 -6.42
CA GLN A 104 -6.70 -4.95 -5.80
C GLN A 104 -7.05 -5.92 -6.93
N SER A 105 -6.10 -6.74 -7.33
CA SER A 105 -6.33 -7.87 -8.24
C SER A 105 -6.55 -9.17 -7.50
N GLY A 106 -7.18 -10.09 -8.24
CA GLY A 106 -7.35 -11.48 -7.87
C GLY A 106 -8.00 -11.80 -6.54
N GLY A 107 -7.80 -13.06 -6.13
CA GLY A 107 -8.36 -13.65 -4.91
C GLY A 107 -7.40 -13.64 -3.72
N HIS A 108 -6.08 -13.64 -3.93
CA HIS A 108 -5.11 -13.70 -2.84
C HIS A 108 -4.71 -12.30 -2.40
N SER A 109 -4.61 -12.06 -1.10
CA SER A 109 -4.28 -10.75 -0.54
C SER A 109 -3.71 -10.86 0.89
N HIS A 110 -3.21 -9.75 1.43
CA HIS A 110 -2.78 -9.65 2.83
C HIS A 110 -4.00 -9.58 3.79
N ASN A 111 -4.88 -10.58 3.75
CA ASN A 111 -6.09 -10.65 4.58
C ASN A 111 -5.88 -11.31 5.96
N PHE A 112 -4.63 -11.67 6.30
CA PHE A 112 -4.22 -12.27 7.57
C PHE A 112 -4.97 -13.56 7.97
N VAL A 113 -5.65 -14.19 7.01
CA VAL A 113 -6.32 -15.48 7.19
C VAL A 113 -5.70 -16.48 6.24
N SER A 114 -4.98 -17.46 6.78
CA SER A 114 -4.31 -18.48 5.97
C SER A 114 -5.29 -19.21 5.06
N GLY A 115 -4.98 -19.23 3.76
CA GLY A 115 -5.78 -19.89 2.72
C GLY A 115 -7.07 -19.15 2.32
N ALA A 116 -7.31 -17.94 2.82
CA ALA A 116 -8.43 -17.12 2.37
C ALA A 116 -8.15 -16.51 0.99
N SER A 117 -9.11 -16.63 0.08
CA SER A 117 -9.06 -16.07 -1.26
C SER A 117 -10.14 -14.99 -1.46
N GLU A 118 -10.07 -13.97 -0.63
CA GLU A 118 -10.97 -12.82 -0.68
C GLU A 118 -10.20 -11.50 -0.76
N ARG A 119 -10.85 -10.51 -1.38
CA ARG A 119 -10.37 -9.13 -1.41
C ARG A 119 -10.35 -8.53 -0.01
N LEU A 120 -9.43 -7.60 0.22
CA LEU A 120 -9.34 -6.87 1.48
C LEU A 120 -10.62 -6.10 1.76
N THR A 121 -11.12 -6.21 2.99
CA THR A 121 -12.20 -5.37 3.49
C THR A 121 -11.61 -4.17 4.23
N ASP A 122 -12.49 -3.26 4.66
CA ASP A 122 -12.11 -2.13 5.51
C ASP A 122 -11.32 -2.55 6.75
N GLY A 123 -11.66 -3.72 7.32
CA GLY A 123 -10.98 -4.23 8.51
C GLY A 123 -9.51 -4.51 8.26
N GLU A 124 -9.19 -5.21 7.16
CA GLU A 124 -7.82 -5.55 6.79
C GLU A 124 -7.05 -4.30 6.33
N CYS A 125 -7.68 -3.37 5.61
CA CYS A 125 -7.04 -2.10 5.26
C CYS A 125 -6.61 -1.32 6.50
N LEU A 126 -7.45 -1.26 7.55
CA LEU A 126 -7.16 -0.54 8.79
C LEU A 126 -6.08 -1.21 9.66
N VAL A 127 -5.73 -2.48 9.41
CA VAL A 127 -4.55 -3.09 10.05
C VAL A 127 -3.29 -2.37 9.60
N CYS A 128 -3.17 -2.10 8.30
CA CYS A 128 -2.00 -1.47 7.70
C CYS A 128 -2.10 0.04 7.62
N HIS A 129 -3.31 0.61 7.56
CA HIS A 129 -3.58 2.03 7.32
C HIS A 129 -4.48 2.63 8.42
N ASP A 130 -4.07 2.50 9.69
CA ASP A 130 -4.85 3.04 10.81
C ASP A 130 -4.91 4.58 10.80
N ALA A 131 -3.89 5.24 10.25
CA ALA A 131 -3.80 6.67 10.11
C ALA A 131 -3.73 7.10 8.64
N SER A 132 -4.28 8.27 8.31
CA SER A 132 -3.98 8.99 7.08
C SER A 132 -4.35 10.46 7.21
N ASP A 133 -3.48 11.34 6.72
CA ASP A 133 -3.77 12.78 6.63
C ASP A 133 -4.54 13.15 5.36
N MET A 134 -4.74 12.18 4.45
CA MET A 134 -5.49 12.29 3.20
C MET A 134 -5.07 13.48 2.32
N ASN A 135 -3.80 13.89 2.38
CA ASN A 135 -3.28 15.00 1.58
C ASN A 135 -2.99 14.61 0.10
N GLY A 136 -3.21 13.34 -0.25
CA GLY A 136 -2.97 12.79 -1.59
C GLY A 136 -1.53 12.33 -1.84
N VAL A 137 -0.66 12.41 -0.84
CA VAL A 137 0.73 11.97 -0.85
C VAL A 137 0.91 10.88 0.19
N PHE A 138 1.24 9.67 -0.26
CA PHE A 138 1.54 8.57 0.63
C PHE A 138 2.88 8.80 1.35
N ASN A 139 2.86 8.73 2.67
CA ASN A 139 4.02 8.79 3.54
C ASN A 139 4.03 7.60 4.50
N LEU A 140 5.08 6.78 4.43
CA LEU A 140 5.25 5.58 5.25
C LEU A 140 5.05 5.82 6.75
N GLU A 141 5.53 6.95 7.28
CA GLU A 141 5.47 7.24 8.71
C GLU A 141 4.09 7.75 9.18
N ARG A 142 3.22 8.10 8.22
CA ARG A 142 1.91 8.68 8.46
C ARG A 142 0.78 7.73 8.09
N ASP A 143 0.86 7.15 6.90
CA ASP A 143 -0.22 6.37 6.29
C ASP A 143 -0.11 4.89 6.57
N LEU A 144 1.04 4.40 7.08
CA LEU A 144 1.16 3.04 7.59
C LEU A 144 1.06 3.02 9.11
N THR A 145 0.39 2.00 9.63
CA THR A 145 0.40 1.62 11.04
C THR A 145 1.84 1.35 11.47
N LEU A 146 2.32 2.04 12.50
CA LEU A 146 3.64 1.80 13.07
C LEU A 146 3.61 0.55 13.95
N PHE A 147 4.13 -0.54 13.41
CA PHE A 147 4.43 -1.78 14.13
C PHE A 147 5.78 -1.69 14.85
N GLY A 148 5.85 -2.31 16.03
CA GLY A 148 7.05 -2.26 16.88
C GLY A 148 8.22 -3.00 16.25
N ASP A 149 9.42 -2.49 16.47
CA ASP A 149 10.65 -3.17 16.09
C ASP A 149 10.92 -4.42 16.96
N VAL A 150 12.11 -5.01 16.82
CA VAL A 150 12.49 -6.24 17.52
C VAL A 150 12.55 -6.06 19.05
N GLN A 151 12.61 -4.81 19.55
CA GLN A 151 12.51 -4.46 20.96
C GLN A 151 11.10 -4.01 21.37
N GLY A 152 10.13 -4.04 20.44
CA GLY A 152 8.77 -3.53 20.64
C GLY A 152 8.68 -2.00 20.67
N VAL A 153 9.70 -1.30 20.18
CA VAL A 153 9.73 0.17 20.13
C VAL A 153 9.11 0.64 18.82
N LEU A 154 8.25 1.66 18.90
CA LEU A 154 7.65 2.29 17.72
C LEU A 154 8.65 3.27 17.11
N PHE A 155 9.29 2.85 16.03
CA PHE A 155 10.15 3.70 15.20
C PHE A 155 9.59 3.86 13.79
N PRO A 156 9.75 5.05 13.16
CA PRO A 156 9.35 5.24 11.78
C PRO A 156 10.08 4.30 10.81
N TYR A 157 9.38 3.91 9.76
CA TYR A 157 9.93 3.03 8.73
C TYR A 157 10.98 3.75 7.88
N GLN A 158 12.13 3.10 7.66
CA GLN A 158 13.14 3.65 6.74
C GLN A 158 12.81 3.36 5.27
N SER A 159 11.99 2.34 5.02
CA SER A 159 11.54 1.93 3.69
C SER A 159 10.26 1.12 3.80
N GLU A 160 9.59 0.91 2.68
CA GLU A 160 8.44 0.01 2.61
C GLU A 160 8.83 -1.44 2.97
N THR A 161 10.03 -1.89 2.59
CA THR A 161 10.50 -3.22 2.99
C THR A 161 10.62 -3.35 4.52
N ASP A 162 11.05 -2.30 5.23
CA ASP A 162 11.10 -2.31 6.69
C ASP A 162 9.72 -2.56 7.30
N PHE A 163 8.65 -2.03 6.68
CA PHE A 163 7.27 -2.35 7.06
C PHE A 163 6.95 -3.84 6.86
N CYS A 164 7.26 -4.42 5.69
CA CYS A 164 7.03 -5.84 5.42
C CYS A 164 7.75 -6.74 6.45
N LEU A 165 9.01 -6.42 6.76
CA LEU A 165 9.86 -7.19 7.67
C LEU A 165 9.41 -7.10 9.14
N ARG A 166 8.56 -6.14 9.53
CA ARG A 166 7.93 -6.16 10.86
C ARG A 166 7.10 -7.41 11.11
N CYS A 167 6.46 -7.94 10.06
CA CYS A 167 5.62 -9.14 10.14
C CYS A 167 6.35 -10.37 9.59
N HIS A 168 7.12 -10.21 8.52
CA HIS A 168 7.86 -11.29 7.86
C HIS A 168 9.24 -11.52 8.46
N ASN A 169 9.25 -11.96 9.71
CA ASN A 169 10.46 -12.35 10.44
C ASN A 169 10.13 -13.52 11.37
N ARG A 170 11.15 -14.25 11.82
CA ARG A 170 10.94 -15.44 12.64
C ARG A 170 11.12 -15.19 14.13
N ASP A 171 11.88 -14.17 14.49
CA ASP A 171 12.38 -13.94 15.85
C ASP A 171 11.57 -12.86 16.62
N HIS A 172 10.74 -12.07 15.93
CA HIS A 172 9.96 -10.97 16.52
C HIS A 172 8.71 -10.60 15.66
N GLN A 173 7.85 -11.58 15.40
CA GLN A 173 6.59 -11.34 14.68
C GLN A 173 5.70 -10.39 15.45
N GLN A 174 4.91 -9.59 14.73
CA GLN A 174 3.94 -8.71 15.37
C GLN A 174 2.88 -9.51 16.12
N ALA A 175 2.65 -9.10 17.36
CA ALA A 175 1.67 -9.75 18.22
C ALA A 175 0.26 -9.69 17.59
N GLY A 176 -0.39 -10.85 17.47
CA GLY A 176 -1.71 -10.99 16.85
C GLY A 176 -1.69 -11.19 15.33
N PHE A 177 -0.52 -11.13 14.70
CA PHE A 177 -0.31 -11.38 13.26
C PHE A 177 0.72 -12.47 13.01
N GLU A 178 0.90 -13.38 13.97
CA GLU A 178 1.87 -14.46 13.86
C GLU A 178 1.50 -15.43 12.72
N MET A 179 2.50 -15.81 11.93
CA MET A 179 2.36 -16.76 10.83
C MET A 179 2.18 -18.17 11.39
N SER A 180 0.92 -18.56 11.59
CA SER A 180 0.56 -19.87 12.11
C SER A 180 0.63 -20.97 11.04
N GLY A 181 1.03 -22.18 11.44
CA GLY A 181 1.04 -23.36 10.56
C GLY A 181 2.27 -23.50 9.65
N LEU A 182 3.21 -22.56 9.69
CA LEU A 182 4.48 -22.60 8.96
C LEU A 182 5.64 -23.02 9.87
N SER A 183 6.70 -23.58 9.28
CA SER A 183 7.91 -23.93 10.02
C SER A 183 8.76 -22.70 10.35
N PHE A 184 9.61 -22.80 11.37
CA PHE A 184 10.55 -21.74 11.74
C PHE A 184 11.50 -21.33 10.59
N ASP A 185 11.89 -22.29 9.76
CA ASP A 185 12.75 -22.09 8.59
C ASP A 185 11.96 -21.87 7.28
N ASP A 186 10.63 -21.66 7.38
CA ASP A 186 9.84 -21.32 6.20
C ASP A 186 10.34 -19.98 5.62
N PRO A 187 10.57 -19.86 4.29
CA PRO A 187 11.09 -18.62 3.70
C PRO A 187 10.23 -17.38 3.98
N LEU A 188 8.91 -17.53 4.14
CA LEU A 188 8.01 -16.43 4.48
C LEU A 188 8.17 -15.98 5.94
N VAL A 189 8.54 -16.93 6.81
CA VAL A 189 8.83 -16.71 8.23
C VAL A 189 10.23 -16.13 8.41
N ALA A 190 11.24 -16.65 7.72
CA ALA A 190 12.63 -16.20 7.80
C ALA A 190 12.99 -15.07 6.82
N MET A 191 12.01 -14.30 6.34
CA MET A 191 12.23 -13.36 5.23
C MET A 191 13.25 -12.26 5.55
N GLU A 192 13.28 -11.75 6.79
CA GLU A 192 14.30 -10.76 7.20
C GLU A 192 15.73 -11.29 7.06
N ASP A 193 15.97 -12.56 7.39
CA ASP A 193 17.27 -13.20 7.19
C ASP A 193 17.58 -13.32 5.70
N ASN A 194 16.60 -13.75 4.90
CA ASN A 194 16.77 -13.88 3.44
C ASN A 194 17.07 -12.53 2.79
N TYR A 195 16.33 -11.49 3.18
CA TYR A 195 16.46 -10.14 2.65
C TYR A 195 17.82 -9.53 2.98
N SER A 196 18.28 -9.66 4.23
CA SER A 196 19.57 -9.13 4.67
C SER A 196 20.78 -9.80 4.00
N HIS A 197 20.62 -11.00 3.45
CA HIS A 197 21.72 -11.77 2.86
C HIS A 197 21.64 -11.93 1.34
N THR A 198 20.51 -11.67 0.67
CA THR A 198 20.31 -12.16 -0.71
C THR A 198 19.50 -11.26 -1.64
N ASP A 199 18.75 -10.26 -1.16
CA ASP A 199 17.81 -9.52 -2.02
C ASP A 199 18.38 -8.21 -2.60
N TYR A 200 19.56 -8.32 -3.18
CA TYR A 200 20.18 -7.27 -3.98
C TYR A 200 20.16 -7.67 -5.45
N HIS A 201 20.16 -6.70 -6.37
CA HIS A 201 20.49 -6.93 -7.78
C HIS A 201 21.97 -7.37 -7.92
N GLY A 202 22.31 -8.59 -7.50
CA GLY A 202 23.66 -9.18 -7.52
C GLY A 202 24.73 -8.37 -6.75
N PHE A 203 25.88 -9.02 -6.53
CA PHE A 203 27.13 -8.33 -6.19
C PHE A 203 27.99 -8.16 -7.44
N LEU A 204 28.63 -6.99 -7.59
CA LEU A 204 29.59 -6.57 -8.64
C LEU A 204 30.74 -7.53 -8.98
N ASN A 205 30.84 -8.71 -8.33
CA ASN A 205 31.84 -9.71 -8.66
C ASN A 205 31.48 -10.57 -9.88
N SER A 206 30.26 -10.43 -10.44
CA SER A 206 30.12 -10.34 -11.89
C SER A 206 30.33 -8.87 -12.25
N SER A 207 31.49 -8.53 -12.80
CA SER A 207 31.95 -7.16 -13.07
C SER A 207 31.17 -6.41 -14.17
N GLY A 208 29.85 -6.61 -14.27
CA GLY A 208 29.08 -6.25 -15.47
C GLY A 208 29.57 -6.98 -16.73
N MET A 209 30.30 -8.09 -16.55
CA MET A 209 30.86 -8.92 -17.63
C MET A 209 30.31 -10.35 -17.62
N GLY A 210 29.26 -10.61 -16.83
CA GLY A 210 28.50 -11.86 -16.90
C GLY A 210 27.67 -11.88 -18.18
N THR A 211 27.38 -13.07 -18.69
CA THR A 211 26.57 -13.28 -19.90
C THR A 211 25.13 -12.76 -19.78
N TYR A 212 24.70 -12.42 -18.56
CA TYR A 212 23.32 -12.04 -18.19
C TYR A 212 23.19 -10.55 -17.80
N ALA A 213 24.21 -9.74 -18.09
CA ALA A 213 24.23 -8.32 -17.76
C ALA A 213 23.11 -7.54 -18.49
N GLY A 214 22.27 -6.85 -17.72
CA GLY A 214 21.22 -6.00 -18.26
C GLY A 214 20.08 -5.71 -17.29
N LEU A 215 20.04 -4.49 -16.77
CA LEU A 215 18.92 -3.95 -16.01
C LEU A 215 18.30 -2.80 -16.80
N ARG A 216 16.98 -2.65 -16.72
CA ARG A 216 16.32 -1.47 -17.24
C ARG A 216 16.66 -0.25 -16.37
N ASP A 217 16.61 0.91 -17.01
CA ASP A 217 16.77 2.18 -16.32
C ASP A 217 15.81 2.27 -15.13
N GLY A 218 16.36 2.65 -13.96
CA GLY A 218 15.66 2.59 -12.69
C GLY A 218 16.30 1.62 -11.69
N TYR A 219 16.75 0.47 -12.19
CA TYR A 219 17.41 -0.57 -11.40
C TYR A 219 18.93 -0.56 -11.60
N ARG A 220 19.67 -0.94 -10.55
CA ARG A 220 21.14 -0.93 -10.56
C ARG A 220 21.70 -2.12 -9.83
N TYR A 221 22.76 -2.70 -10.39
CA TYR A 221 23.50 -3.76 -9.72
C TYR A 221 24.06 -3.28 -8.37
N GLY A 222 23.95 -4.14 -7.36
CA GLY A 222 24.28 -3.82 -5.98
C GLY A 222 23.26 -2.92 -5.26
N SER A 223 22.14 -2.56 -5.89
CA SER A 223 21.02 -1.95 -5.18
C SER A 223 20.13 -3.02 -4.56
N VAL A 224 19.48 -2.68 -3.46
CA VAL A 224 18.45 -3.50 -2.83
C VAL A 224 17.20 -3.48 -3.70
N VAL A 225 16.56 -4.64 -3.86
CA VAL A 225 15.23 -4.79 -4.47
C VAL A 225 14.19 -4.59 -3.38
N LYS A 226 13.12 -3.83 -3.62
CA LYS A 226 12.04 -3.70 -2.62
C LYS A 226 11.11 -4.90 -2.73
N CYS A 227 10.47 -5.30 -1.62
CA CYS A 227 9.47 -6.36 -1.65
C CYS A 227 8.36 -6.08 -2.68
N SER A 228 7.91 -4.82 -2.78
CA SER A 228 6.89 -4.38 -3.74
C SER A 228 7.36 -4.25 -5.17
N ASP A 229 8.65 -4.42 -5.47
CA ASP A 229 9.08 -4.53 -6.86
C ASP A 229 8.57 -5.85 -7.48
N CYS A 230 8.38 -6.90 -6.66
CA CYS A 230 7.95 -8.24 -7.11
C CYS A 230 6.60 -8.70 -6.51
N HIS A 231 6.23 -8.22 -5.33
CA HIS A 231 5.04 -8.67 -4.61
C HIS A 231 3.96 -7.58 -4.53
N SER A 232 2.72 -7.95 -4.85
CA SER A 232 1.55 -7.08 -4.69
C SER A 232 1.16 -6.94 -3.22
N LEU A 233 1.02 -5.69 -2.79
CA LEU A 233 0.60 -5.35 -1.43
C LEU A 233 -0.89 -5.60 -1.18
N HIS A 234 -1.71 -5.44 -2.21
CA HIS A 234 -3.17 -5.42 -2.03
C HIS A 234 -3.88 -6.65 -2.57
N GLY A 235 -3.22 -7.40 -3.46
CA GLY A 235 -3.67 -8.70 -3.92
C GLY A 235 -3.29 -9.01 -5.35
N THR A 236 -3.41 -10.28 -5.71
CA THR A 236 -3.16 -10.85 -7.04
C THR A 236 -3.87 -12.20 -7.14
N ASP A 237 -3.91 -12.78 -8.34
CA ASP A 237 -4.36 -14.16 -8.53
C ASP A 237 -3.28 -15.20 -8.19
N ASN A 238 -2.05 -14.78 -7.88
CA ASN A 238 -0.96 -15.67 -7.46
C ASN A 238 -0.92 -15.85 -5.92
N GLU A 239 -0.86 -17.10 -5.44
CA GLU A 239 -0.82 -17.45 -4.00
C GLU A 239 0.40 -16.88 -3.24
N ALA A 240 1.53 -16.66 -3.92
CA ALA A 240 2.74 -16.06 -3.37
C ALA A 240 2.73 -14.53 -3.43
N LEU A 241 1.59 -13.93 -3.78
CA LEU A 241 1.39 -12.50 -3.94
C LEU A 241 2.34 -11.85 -4.94
N ILE A 242 2.80 -12.56 -5.97
CA ILE A 242 3.59 -11.95 -7.05
C ILE A 242 2.71 -11.00 -7.87
N ILE A 243 3.24 -9.83 -8.23
CA ILE A 243 2.51 -8.87 -9.07
C ILE A 243 2.02 -9.54 -10.36
N ASP A 244 0.77 -9.30 -10.74
CA ASP A 244 0.18 -9.74 -12.01
C ASP A 244 0.21 -8.64 -13.08
N ASN A 245 0.66 -7.44 -12.71
CA ASN A 245 0.83 -6.32 -13.61
C ASN A 245 1.97 -5.38 -13.17
N SER A 246 2.60 -4.70 -14.15
CA SER A 246 3.64 -3.70 -13.87
C SER A 246 3.17 -2.51 -13.03
N VAL A 247 1.86 -2.21 -13.00
CA VAL A 247 1.32 -1.13 -12.15
C VAL A 247 1.26 -1.49 -10.67
N ASP A 248 1.33 -2.78 -10.35
CA ASP A 248 1.23 -3.30 -8.98
C ASP A 248 2.59 -3.41 -8.28
N GLY A 249 3.67 -3.17 -9.03
CA GLY A 249 5.03 -3.21 -8.52
C GLY A 249 6.02 -2.57 -9.48
N ALA A 250 7.22 -3.16 -9.56
CA ALA A 250 8.35 -2.65 -10.35
C ALA A 250 8.54 -1.11 -10.23
N GLY A 251 8.39 -0.57 -9.01
CA GLY A 251 8.15 0.85 -8.77
C GLY A 251 9.32 1.77 -9.12
N SER A 252 10.50 1.19 -9.38
CA SER A 252 11.68 1.95 -9.80
C SER A 252 11.79 2.11 -11.33
N LEU A 253 10.93 1.44 -12.12
CA LEU A 253 10.90 1.59 -13.56
C LEU A 253 10.53 3.01 -14.01
N ASP A 254 10.93 3.34 -15.24
CA ASP A 254 10.41 4.49 -15.94
C ASP A 254 8.86 4.46 -16.00
N PRO A 255 8.17 5.60 -15.80
CA PRO A 255 6.70 5.66 -15.81
C PRO A 255 6.07 5.06 -17.06
N ASP A 256 6.68 5.15 -18.25
CA ASP A 256 6.11 4.59 -19.48
C ASP A 256 6.04 3.05 -19.41
N LEU A 257 7.00 2.42 -18.72
CA LEU A 257 6.99 0.97 -18.50
C LEU A 257 6.13 0.59 -17.31
N ARG A 258 6.28 1.28 -16.18
CA ARG A 258 5.49 1.03 -14.96
C ARG A 258 3.99 1.15 -15.24
N ASP A 259 3.59 2.25 -15.87
CA ASP A 259 2.19 2.59 -16.13
C ASP A 259 1.67 1.98 -17.46
N GLY A 260 2.55 1.30 -18.22
CA GLY A 260 2.23 0.62 -19.48
C GLY A 260 1.35 -0.63 -19.35
N SER A 261 1.11 -1.07 -18.11
CA SER A 261 0.26 -2.20 -17.73
C SER A 261 0.66 -3.55 -18.32
N TYR A 262 1.95 -3.89 -18.23
CA TYR A 262 2.47 -5.17 -18.70
C TYR A 262 2.01 -6.30 -17.77
N THR A 263 1.34 -7.30 -18.32
CA THR A 263 0.86 -8.46 -17.55
C THR A 263 2.02 -9.35 -17.12
N VAL A 264 1.84 -9.99 -15.97
CA VAL A 264 2.75 -10.98 -15.41
C VAL A 264 1.98 -12.25 -15.07
N ASP A 265 2.27 -13.32 -15.80
CA ASP A 265 1.87 -14.69 -15.48
C ASP A 265 3.10 -15.46 -14.97
N THR A 266 2.88 -16.29 -13.94
CA THR A 266 3.92 -17.10 -13.29
C THR A 266 3.60 -18.61 -13.29
N ALA A 267 2.73 -19.02 -14.20
CA ALA A 267 2.30 -20.40 -14.35
C ALA A 267 3.48 -21.38 -14.55
N GLY A 268 3.40 -22.54 -13.89
CA GLY A 268 4.41 -23.59 -14.06
C GLY A 268 5.80 -23.26 -13.50
N GLY A 269 5.96 -22.15 -12.78
CA GLY A 269 7.26 -21.69 -12.26
C GLY A 269 8.06 -20.86 -13.27
N ASP A 270 7.48 -20.50 -14.41
CA ASP A 270 8.07 -19.54 -15.35
C ASP A 270 7.92 -18.12 -14.81
N PHE A 271 9.03 -17.46 -14.52
CA PHE A 271 9.05 -16.08 -14.04
C PHE A 271 9.52 -15.09 -15.12
N SER A 272 9.64 -15.50 -16.38
CA SER A 272 10.18 -14.67 -17.46
C SER A 272 9.43 -13.33 -17.62
N GLN A 273 8.09 -13.34 -17.55
CA GLN A 273 7.27 -12.13 -17.62
C GLN A 273 7.48 -11.18 -16.44
N LEU A 274 7.77 -11.70 -15.24
CA LEU A 274 8.13 -10.89 -14.08
C LEU A 274 9.54 -10.31 -14.25
N CYS A 275 10.52 -11.17 -14.54
CA CYS A 275 11.92 -10.79 -14.59
C CYS A 275 12.19 -9.74 -15.68
N VAL A 276 11.54 -9.84 -16.84
CA VAL A 276 11.75 -8.92 -17.97
C VAL A 276 11.22 -7.50 -17.71
N LEU A 277 10.39 -7.31 -16.67
CA LEU A 277 10.00 -5.97 -16.22
C LEU A 277 11.24 -5.18 -15.80
N CYS A 278 12.16 -5.81 -15.06
CA CYS A 278 13.36 -5.15 -14.51
C CYS A 278 14.62 -5.44 -15.32
N HIS A 279 14.67 -6.56 -16.04
CA HIS A 279 15.82 -6.99 -16.82
C HIS A 279 15.70 -6.66 -18.30
N ASN A 280 16.85 -6.35 -18.89
CA ASN A 280 16.99 -6.16 -20.32
C ASN A 280 18.43 -6.46 -20.75
N MET A 281 18.68 -7.71 -21.15
CA MET A 281 19.99 -8.17 -21.59
C MET A 281 20.63 -7.26 -22.63
N GLU A 282 21.87 -6.82 -22.37
CA GLU A 282 22.66 -6.07 -23.34
C GLU A 282 23.17 -6.97 -24.47
N THR A 283 23.50 -8.22 -24.13
CA THR A 283 23.94 -9.26 -25.08
C THR A 283 22.89 -10.36 -25.15
N ILE A 284 22.29 -10.54 -26.33
CA ILE A 284 21.27 -11.57 -26.55
C ILE A 284 21.91 -12.95 -26.57
N ILE A 285 21.49 -13.80 -25.63
CA ILE A 285 21.81 -15.23 -25.54
C ILE A 285 20.57 -16.01 -25.09
N ASP A 286 20.54 -17.32 -25.32
CA ASP A 286 19.60 -18.25 -24.70
C ASP A 286 18.14 -17.76 -24.67
N SER A 287 17.62 -17.28 -25.82
CA SER A 287 16.27 -16.70 -25.98
C SER A 287 16.08 -15.25 -25.50
N GLY A 288 17.15 -14.48 -25.28
CA GLY A 288 17.07 -13.07 -24.87
C GLY A 288 16.30 -12.14 -25.80
N ASP A 289 16.10 -12.52 -27.07
CA ASP A 289 15.29 -11.81 -28.07
C ASP A 289 13.86 -12.34 -28.20
N VAL A 290 13.51 -13.38 -27.46
CA VAL A 290 12.16 -13.95 -27.44
C VAL A 290 11.26 -13.09 -26.55
N ASP A 291 10.07 -12.81 -27.06
CA ASP A 291 9.00 -12.16 -26.28
C ASP A 291 8.53 -13.12 -25.18
N THR A 292 8.51 -12.62 -23.94
CA THR A 292 8.07 -13.36 -22.75
C THR A 292 6.55 -13.61 -22.71
N GLY A 293 5.80 -13.03 -23.64
CA GLY A 293 4.35 -13.12 -23.75
C GLY A 293 3.63 -11.86 -23.26
N ASN A 294 4.36 -10.88 -22.70
CA ASN A 294 3.82 -9.57 -22.33
C ASN A 294 4.31 -8.42 -23.23
N GLY A 295 4.98 -8.73 -24.35
CA GLY A 295 5.50 -7.73 -25.29
C GLY A 295 6.90 -7.22 -24.95
N LEU A 296 7.54 -7.76 -23.91
CA LEU A 296 8.92 -7.47 -23.53
C LEU A 296 9.82 -8.69 -23.77
N SER A 297 11.08 -8.39 -24.11
CA SER A 297 12.18 -9.34 -24.25
C SER A 297 13.39 -8.84 -23.46
N GLY A 298 14.42 -9.68 -23.34
CA GLY A 298 15.67 -9.36 -22.65
C GLY A 298 15.97 -10.26 -21.45
N VAL A 299 15.39 -11.46 -21.40
CA VAL A 299 15.67 -12.51 -20.40
C VAL A 299 15.86 -13.86 -21.09
N HIS A 300 16.61 -14.78 -20.48
CA HIS A 300 16.88 -16.09 -21.05
C HIS A 300 15.80 -17.12 -20.72
N GLU A 301 15.83 -18.23 -21.47
CA GLU A 301 15.05 -19.45 -21.23
C GLU A 301 13.55 -19.15 -21.01
N VAL A 302 13.00 -18.27 -21.85
CA VAL A 302 11.58 -17.90 -21.81
C VAL A 302 10.68 -19.14 -21.88
N GLY A 303 9.71 -19.26 -20.97
CA GLY A 303 8.76 -20.37 -20.97
C GLY A 303 9.16 -21.59 -20.12
N ILE A 304 10.27 -21.54 -19.37
CA ILE A 304 10.72 -22.66 -18.55
C ILE A 304 10.50 -22.42 -17.05
N ASP A 305 10.46 -23.49 -16.26
CA ASP A 305 10.45 -23.40 -14.80
C ASP A 305 11.80 -22.85 -14.29
N CYS A 306 11.78 -21.64 -13.74
CA CYS A 306 12.95 -20.93 -13.23
C CYS A 306 13.40 -21.44 -11.85
N ARG A 307 12.50 -22.05 -11.06
CA ARG A 307 12.74 -22.43 -9.65
C ARG A 307 13.91 -23.40 -9.42
N PRO A 308 14.23 -24.34 -10.32
CA PRO A 308 15.41 -25.19 -10.16
C PRO A 308 16.74 -24.41 -10.16
N CYS A 309 16.73 -23.18 -10.68
CA CYS A 309 17.91 -22.33 -10.78
C CYS A 309 17.79 -21.06 -9.94
N HIS A 310 16.57 -20.57 -9.69
CA HIS A 310 16.30 -19.29 -9.02
C HIS A 310 15.37 -19.51 -7.82
N THR A 311 15.88 -19.23 -6.63
CA THR A 311 15.12 -19.33 -5.38
C THR A 311 15.45 -18.16 -4.45
N HIS A 312 14.44 -17.63 -3.78
CA HIS A 312 14.62 -16.60 -2.74
C HIS A 312 15.60 -17.06 -1.67
N GLY A 313 16.54 -16.20 -1.27
CA GLY A 313 17.45 -16.47 -0.15
C GLY A 313 18.64 -17.39 -0.47
N GLU A 314 18.80 -17.88 -1.71
CA GLU A 314 20.01 -18.63 -2.07
C GLU A 314 21.16 -17.71 -2.51
N ALA A 315 22.24 -17.71 -1.71
CA ALA A 315 23.50 -17.03 -2.03
C ALA A 315 24.25 -17.62 -3.25
N VAL A 316 23.71 -18.65 -3.90
CA VAL A 316 24.47 -19.57 -4.75
C VAL A 316 24.61 -19.11 -6.19
N GLN A 317 23.87 -18.10 -6.64
CA GLN A 317 24.08 -17.53 -7.98
C GLN A 317 24.88 -16.24 -7.91
N SER A 318 26.18 -16.38 -7.67
CA SER A 318 27.16 -15.37 -8.05
C SER A 318 27.12 -15.19 -9.57
N GLY A 319 26.42 -14.15 -10.04
CA GLY A 319 26.46 -13.72 -11.43
C GLY A 319 25.12 -13.63 -12.15
N LEU A 320 24.21 -12.82 -11.60
CA LEU A 320 23.40 -11.95 -12.48
C LEU A 320 24.31 -10.97 -13.23
#